data_AF-A0A973LJ47-F1
#
_entry.id   AF-A0A973LJ47-F1
#
_cell.length_a   1.000
_cell.length_b   1.000
_cell.length_c   1.000
_cell.angle_alpha   90.00
_cell.angle_beta   90.00
_cell.angle_gamma   90.00
#
_symmetry.space_group_name_H-M   'P 1'
#
loop_
_entity.id
_entity.type
_entity.pdbx_description
1 polymer ?
#
loop_
_entity_poly.entity_id
_entity_poly.type
_entity_poly.pdbx_seq_one_letter_code
_entity_poly.pdbx_strand_id
1 'polypeptide(L)'
;MSPEQRGDAAERLLPIAAGLACIVRGEGGPREITHVLAQLDAWERDLMIVVLAGLVDPDRTVADVLGYLTWDEHERPIPAPTTDKTLRQIAVMPRLASPLVGWFKDELKAKARIRYHQLGEFQGDIARDLGVNERTVGRWVNQEAAA
;
A
#
# COMPACT_ATOMS: atom_id res chain seq x y z
N MET A 1 -4.47 -17.58 0.08
CA MET A 1 -3.03 -17.50 0.37
C MET A 1 -2.85 -16.93 1.75
N SER A 2 -2.05 -17.59 2.60
CA SER A 2 -1.79 -17.14 3.96
C SER A 2 -0.74 -16.01 3.99
N PRO A 3 -0.64 -15.25 5.09
CA PRO A 3 0.44 -14.28 5.29
C PRO A 3 1.84 -14.88 5.14
N GLU A 4 2.05 -16.10 5.61
CA GLU A 4 3.32 -16.84 5.53
C GLU A 4 3.70 -17.12 4.08
N GLN A 5 2.76 -17.63 3.28
CA GLN A 5 2.97 -17.87 1.85
C GLN A 5 3.35 -16.59 1.07
N ARG A 6 2.88 -15.41 1.51
CA ARG A 6 3.31 -14.13 0.93
C ARG A 6 4.72 -13.75 1.33
N GLY A 7 5.09 -13.99 2.59
CA GLY A 7 6.44 -13.77 3.10
C GLY A 7 7.47 -14.60 2.34
N ASP A 8 7.23 -15.91 2.27
CA ASP A 8 8.11 -16.85 1.56
C ASP A 8 8.31 -16.48 0.09
N ALA A 9 7.23 -16.03 -0.56
CA ALA A 9 7.27 -15.60 -1.94
C ALA A 9 8.02 -14.27 -2.13
N ALA A 10 7.87 -13.32 -1.20
CA ALA A 10 8.61 -12.06 -1.21
C ALA A 10 10.12 -12.30 -1.03
N GLU A 11 10.51 -13.19 -0.10
CA GLU A 11 11.90 -13.59 0.11
C GLU A 11 12.50 -14.23 -1.14
N ARG A 12 11.75 -15.10 -1.81
CA ARG A 12 12.20 -15.74 -3.06
C ARG A 12 12.36 -14.74 -4.21
N LEU A 13 11.50 -13.72 -4.29
CA LEU A 13 11.56 -12.69 -5.34
C LEU A 13 12.62 -11.62 -5.08
N LEU A 14 13.11 -11.48 -3.84
CA LEU A 14 14.05 -10.43 -3.45
C LEU A 14 15.32 -10.36 -4.33
N PRO A 15 16.01 -11.47 -4.65
CA PRO A 15 17.20 -11.41 -5.53
C PRO A 15 16.86 -10.95 -6.95
N ILE A 16 15.69 -11.34 -7.46
CA ILE A 16 15.20 -10.95 -8.80
C ILE A 16 14.87 -9.45 -8.81
N ALA A 17 14.19 -8.96 -7.76
CA ALA A 17 13.89 -7.54 -7.57
C ALA A 17 15.16 -6.69 -7.49
N ALA A 18 16.17 -7.15 -6.75
CA ALA A 18 17.46 -6.49 -6.65
C ALA A 18 18.18 -6.44 -8.01
N GLY A 19 18.20 -7.54 -8.77
CA GLY A 19 18.77 -7.59 -10.11
C GLY A 19 18.08 -6.63 -11.07
N LEU A 20 16.74 -6.61 -11.06
CA LEU A 20 15.95 -5.67 -11.87
C LEU A 20 16.25 -4.21 -11.49
N ALA A 21 16.41 -3.90 -10.21
CA ALA A 21 16.78 -2.56 -9.76
C ALA A 21 18.17 -2.14 -10.26
N CYS A 22 19.13 -3.07 -10.34
CA CYS A 22 20.47 -2.80 -10.89
C CYS A 22 20.42 -2.55 -12.40
N ILE A 23 19.66 -3.38 -13.14
CA ILE A 23 19.42 -3.21 -14.58
C ILE A 23 18.84 -1.81 -14.87
N VAL A 24 17.79 -1.42 -14.16
CA VAL A 24 17.12 -0.11 -14.34
C VAL A 24 18.06 1.05 -13.99
N ARG A 25 19.03 0.86 -13.09
CA ARG A 25 20.01 1.88 -12.72
C ARG A 25 21.20 2.00 -13.69
N GLY A 26 21.16 1.30 -14.82
CA GLY A 26 22.13 1.46 -15.90
C GLY A 26 23.07 0.28 -16.11
N GLU A 27 22.87 -0.84 -15.40
CA GLU A 27 23.63 -2.07 -15.66
C GLU A 27 23.05 -2.90 -16.82
N GLY A 28 21.89 -2.51 -17.37
CA GLY A 28 21.30 -3.13 -18.55
C GLY A 28 20.34 -2.20 -19.30
N GLY A 29 19.62 -2.75 -20.28
CA GLY A 29 18.70 -1.98 -21.12
C GLY A 29 17.28 -2.54 -21.18
N PRO A 30 16.42 -1.99 -22.05
CA PRO A 30 15.02 -2.38 -22.17
C PRO A 30 14.81 -3.87 -22.47
N ARG A 31 15.78 -4.53 -23.12
CA ARG A 31 15.71 -5.96 -23.46
C ARG A 31 15.86 -6.84 -22.23
N GLU A 32 16.81 -6.54 -21.35
CA GLU A 32 17.06 -7.25 -20.11
C GLU A 32 15.87 -7.07 -19.15
N ILE A 33 15.32 -5.86 -19.07
CA ILE A 33 14.08 -5.58 -18.33
C ILE A 33 12.94 -6.45 -18.83
N THR A 34 12.70 -6.44 -20.15
CA THR A 34 11.63 -7.23 -20.77
C THR A 34 11.82 -8.72 -20.52
N HIS A 35 13.07 -9.20 -20.60
CA HIS A 35 13.40 -10.60 -20.35
C HIS A 35 13.05 -11.01 -18.92
N VAL A 36 13.48 -10.24 -17.91
CA VAL A 36 13.16 -10.52 -16.50
C VAL A 36 11.65 -10.53 -16.26
N LEU A 37 10.93 -9.53 -16.78
CA LEU A 37 9.47 -9.44 -16.59
C LEU A 37 8.70 -10.56 -17.31
N ALA A 38 9.20 -11.06 -18.43
CA ALA A 38 8.58 -12.15 -19.18
C ALA A 38 8.68 -13.51 -18.47
N GLN A 39 9.63 -13.69 -17.55
CA GLN A 39 9.78 -14.93 -16.76
C GLN A 39 8.80 -15.01 -15.59
N LEU A 40 8.13 -13.91 -15.23
CA LEU A 40 7.25 -13.85 -14.08
C LEU A 40 5.79 -14.08 -14.50
N ASP A 41 5.09 -14.91 -13.73
CA ASP A 41 3.64 -15.03 -13.88
C ASP A 41 2.91 -13.75 -13.42
N ALA A 42 1.60 -13.69 -13.61
CA ALA A 42 0.81 -12.49 -13.28
C ALA A 42 0.85 -12.17 -11.78
N TRP A 43 0.86 -13.19 -10.93
CA TRP A 43 0.87 -13.02 -9.48
C TRP A 43 2.27 -12.64 -8.96
N GLU A 44 3.32 -13.24 -9.50
CA GLU A 44 4.70 -12.89 -9.21
C GLU A 44 5.01 -11.45 -9.64
N ARG A 45 4.41 -10.97 -10.74
CA ARG A 45 4.50 -9.56 -11.14
C ARG A 45 3.84 -8.62 -10.13
N ASP A 46 2.65 -8.95 -9.63
CA ASP A 46 1.98 -8.15 -8.60
C ASP A 46 2.80 -8.12 -7.29
N LEU A 47 3.35 -9.27 -6.89
CA LEU A 47 4.17 -9.36 -5.70
C LEU A 47 5.53 -8.66 -5.87
N MET A 48 6.10 -8.71 -7.09
CA MET A 48 7.33 -7.99 -7.44
C MET A 48 7.19 -6.47 -7.21
N ILE A 49 6.02 -5.88 -7.51
CA ILE A 49 5.76 -4.47 -7.21
C ILE A 49 5.88 -4.18 -5.71
N VAL A 50 5.33 -5.06 -4.88
CA VAL A 50 5.40 -4.92 -3.41
C VAL A 50 6.83 -5.06 -2.91
N VAL A 51 7.58 -6.05 -3.41
CA VAL A 51 8.99 -6.26 -3.03
C VAL A 51 9.84 -5.06 -3.44
N LEU A 52 9.72 -4.60 -4.70
CA LEU A 52 10.43 -3.42 -5.18
C LEU A 52 10.10 -2.18 -4.36
N ALA A 53 8.82 -1.95 -4.03
CA ALA A 53 8.41 -0.85 -3.16
C ALA A 53 9.01 -0.97 -1.75
N GLY A 54 9.16 -2.18 -1.22
CA GLY A 54 9.81 -2.44 0.07
C GLY A 54 11.32 -2.19 0.08
N LEU A 55 11.98 -2.22 -1.08
CA LEU A 55 13.41 -1.92 -1.23
C LEU A 55 13.71 -0.43 -1.40
N VAL A 56 12.70 0.38 -1.65
CA VAL A 56 12.85 1.84 -1.78
C VAL A 56 13.04 2.44 -0.39
N ASP A 57 14.18 3.09 -0.18
CA ASP A 57 14.40 3.92 1.01
C ASP A 57 13.52 5.20 0.92
N PRO A 58 12.49 5.35 1.77
CA PRO A 58 11.55 6.47 1.73
C PRO A 58 12.19 7.80 2.14
N ASP A 59 13.37 7.77 2.75
CA ASP A 59 14.05 8.97 3.25
C ASP A 59 15.08 9.53 2.25
N ARG A 60 15.26 8.87 1.09
CA ARG A 60 16.00 9.43 -0.05
C ARG A 60 15.24 10.58 -0.71
N THR A 61 16.00 11.54 -1.26
CA THR A 61 15.43 12.68 -1.98
C THR A 61 14.81 12.23 -3.31
N VAL A 62 13.81 12.99 -3.78
CA VAL A 62 13.19 12.75 -5.10
C VAL A 62 14.24 12.88 -6.22
N ALA A 63 15.19 13.81 -6.09
CA ALA A 63 16.29 13.98 -7.03
C ALA A 63 17.12 12.69 -7.17
N ASP A 64 17.50 12.09 -6.03
CA ASP A 64 18.31 10.87 -5.98
C ASP A 64 17.62 9.64 -6.58
N VAL A 65 16.29 9.62 -6.54
CA VAL A 65 15.48 8.50 -7.03
C VAL A 65 15.17 8.66 -8.51
N LEU A 66 14.81 9.87 -8.95
CA LEU A 66 14.48 10.15 -10.35
C LEU A 66 15.70 10.27 -11.25
N GLY A 67 16.89 10.54 -10.71
CA GLY A 67 18.12 10.69 -11.51
C GLY A 67 18.49 9.48 -12.37
N TYR A 68 17.91 8.30 -12.10
CA TYR A 68 18.09 7.08 -12.89
C TYR A 68 16.82 6.65 -13.64
N LEU A 69 15.74 7.44 -13.58
CA LEU A 69 14.42 7.11 -14.14
C LEU A 69 13.91 8.13 -15.16
N THR A 70 14.63 9.23 -15.37
CA THR A 70 14.22 10.30 -16.28
C THR A 70 15.08 10.30 -17.53
N TRP A 71 14.46 9.99 -18.67
CA TRP A 71 15.06 10.09 -20.00
C TRP A 71 14.22 11.00 -20.90
N ASP A 72 14.86 11.65 -21.86
CA ASP A 72 14.19 12.42 -22.92
C ASP A 72 13.65 11.49 -24.03
N GLU A 73 12.97 12.06 -25.02
CA GLU A 73 12.48 11.33 -26.20
C GLU A 73 13.57 10.64 -27.03
N HIS A 74 14.85 10.87 -26.71
CA HIS A 74 16.02 10.30 -27.35
C HIS A 74 16.80 9.35 -26.42
N GLU A 75 16.20 8.89 -25.32
CA GLU A 75 16.79 7.98 -24.33
C GLU A 75 18.01 8.57 -23.60
N ARG A 76 18.14 9.90 -23.54
CA ARG A 76 19.23 10.58 -22.81
C ARG A 76 18.77 10.96 -21.41
N PRO A 77 19.62 10.85 -20.38
CA PRO A 77 19.25 11.22 -19.02
C PRO A 77 18.87 12.71 -18.93
N ILE A 78 17.70 13.01 -18.35
CA ILE A 78 17.28 14.37 -18.00
C ILE A 78 17.83 14.71 -16.59
N PRO A 79 18.29 15.95 -16.33
CA PRO A 79 18.67 16.37 -14.99
C PRO A 79 17.55 16.12 -13.98
N ALA A 80 17.90 15.50 -12.85
CA ALA A 80 16.95 15.26 -11.78
C ALA A 80 16.37 16.59 -11.25
N PRO A 81 15.10 16.61 -10.81
CA PRO A 81 14.51 17.81 -10.22
C PRO A 81 15.27 18.25 -8.96
N THR A 82 15.48 19.56 -8.80
CA THR A 82 16.28 20.16 -7.70
C THR A 82 15.54 20.22 -6.36
N THR A 83 14.63 19.29 -6.07
CA THR A 83 13.84 19.31 -4.83
C THR A 83 14.56 18.54 -3.72
N ASP A 84 14.71 19.17 -2.56
CA ASP A 84 15.27 18.52 -1.36
C ASP A 84 14.24 17.63 -0.63
N LYS A 85 13.00 17.57 -1.13
CA LYS A 85 11.96 16.73 -0.54
C LYS A 85 12.29 15.24 -0.66
N THR A 86 12.01 14.49 0.39
CA THR A 86 12.11 13.01 0.39
C THR A 86 10.88 12.36 -0.22
N LEU A 87 10.99 11.08 -0.61
CA LEU A 87 9.84 10.30 -1.05
C LEU A 87 8.72 10.29 0.00
N ARG A 88 9.06 10.15 1.28
CA ARG A 88 8.10 10.20 2.40
C ARG A 88 7.29 11.49 2.42
N GLN A 89 7.92 12.62 2.14
CA GLN A 89 7.27 13.93 2.18
C GLN A 89 6.33 14.19 0.99
N ILE A 90 6.56 13.52 -0.14
CA ILE A 90 5.71 13.64 -1.34
C ILE A 90 4.72 12.48 -1.50
N ALA A 91 4.85 11.43 -0.68
CA ALA A 91 4.02 10.24 -0.79
C ALA A 91 2.53 10.58 -0.59
N VAL A 92 1.74 10.35 -1.64
CA VAL A 92 0.29 10.40 -1.56
C VAL A 92 -0.17 9.07 -0.99
N MET A 93 -0.37 9.02 0.33
CA MET A 93 -0.93 7.83 0.96
C MET A 93 -2.41 7.72 0.57
N PRO A 94 -2.82 6.66 -0.15
CA PRO A 94 -4.23 6.44 -0.38
C PRO A 94 -4.91 6.30 0.98
N ARG A 95 -5.86 7.19 1.29
CA ARG A 95 -6.86 6.93 2.32
C ARG A 95 -7.74 5.82 1.78
N LEU A 96 -7.30 4.58 1.95
CA LEU A 96 -8.02 3.43 1.42
C LEU A 96 -9.44 3.40 2.01
N ALA A 97 -10.44 3.61 1.17
CA ALA A 97 -11.72 2.91 1.34
C ALA A 97 -11.51 1.50 0.76
N SER A 98 -10.95 0.59 1.56
CA SER A 98 -10.64 -0.79 1.14
C SER A 98 -11.84 -1.73 1.33
N PRO A 99 -12.00 -2.83 0.57
CA PRO A 99 -12.86 -3.96 0.94
C PRO A 99 -12.51 -4.56 2.32
N LEU A 100 -11.27 -4.41 2.78
CA LEU A 100 -10.86 -4.68 4.17
C LEU A 100 -11.44 -3.67 5.16
N VAL A 101 -11.69 -2.42 4.73
CA VAL A 101 -12.46 -1.44 5.51
C VAL A 101 -13.94 -1.83 5.55
N GLY A 102 -14.47 -2.53 4.54
CA GLY A 102 -15.80 -3.15 4.62
C GLY A 102 -15.87 -4.17 5.76
N TRP A 103 -14.98 -5.16 5.74
CA TRP A 103 -14.86 -6.17 6.80
C TRP A 103 -14.58 -5.56 8.19
N PHE A 104 -13.67 -4.58 8.28
CA PHE A 104 -13.37 -3.88 9.53
C PHE A 104 -14.56 -3.02 10.00
N LYS A 105 -15.30 -2.37 9.08
CA LYS A 105 -16.53 -1.64 9.43
C LYS A 105 -17.63 -2.58 9.88
N ASP A 106 -17.76 -3.76 9.29
CA ASP A 106 -18.74 -4.76 9.71
C ASP A 106 -18.40 -5.32 11.10
N GLU A 107 -17.12 -5.56 11.37
CA GLU A 107 -16.64 -5.97 12.70
C GLU A 107 -16.85 -4.87 13.74
N LEU A 108 -16.52 -3.61 13.42
CA LEU A 108 -16.79 -2.45 14.29
C LEU A 108 -18.29 -2.24 14.51
N LYS A 109 -19.12 -2.43 13.49
CA LYS A 109 -20.59 -2.35 13.57
C LYS A 109 -21.15 -3.44 14.48
N ALA A 110 -20.67 -4.68 14.35
CA ALA A 110 -21.04 -5.78 15.23
C ALA A 110 -20.65 -5.52 16.69
N LYS A 111 -19.40 -5.07 16.93
CA LYS A 111 -18.90 -4.69 18.26
C LYS A 111 -19.71 -3.56 18.89
N ALA A 112 -20.01 -2.50 18.13
CA ALA A 112 -20.82 -1.39 18.60
C ALA A 112 -22.24 -1.81 19.01
N ARG A 113 -22.86 -2.73 18.24
CA ARG A 113 -24.19 -3.27 18.55
C ARG A 113 -24.23 -4.10 19.82
N ILE A 114 -23.24 -4.98 20.01
CA ILE A 114 -23.11 -5.77 21.24
C ILE A 114 -22.99 -4.84 22.45
N ARG A 115 -22.09 -3.86 22.39
CA ARG A 115 -21.89 -2.90 23.50
C ARG A 115 -23.13 -2.06 23.80
N TYR A 116 -23.85 -1.60 22.77
CA TYR A 116 -25.05 -0.79 22.95
C TYR A 116 -26.26 -1.61 23.44
N HIS A 117 -26.61 -2.70 22.74
CA HIS A 117 -27.85 -3.46 23.02
C HIS A 117 -27.70 -4.48 24.15
N GLN A 118 -26.52 -5.08 24.31
CA GLN A 118 -26.31 -6.15 25.30
C GLN A 118 -25.63 -5.63 26.57
N LEU A 119 -24.73 -4.66 26.45
CA LEU A 119 -23.99 -4.11 27.60
C LEU A 119 -24.54 -2.76 28.09
N GLY A 120 -25.50 -2.16 27.36
CA GLY A 120 -26.18 -0.92 27.75
C GLY A 120 -25.29 0.33 27.73
N GLU A 121 -24.17 0.30 27.01
CA GLU A 121 -23.22 1.41 26.96
C GLU A 121 -23.73 2.59 26.12
N PHE A 122 -23.30 3.82 26.48
CA PHE A 122 -23.66 5.02 25.74
C PHE A 122 -22.90 5.14 24.41
N GLN A 123 -23.59 5.67 23.38
CA GLN A 123 -23.05 5.79 22.02
C GLN A 123 -21.77 6.62 21.96
N GLY A 124 -21.66 7.67 22.78
CA GLY A 124 -20.48 8.54 22.86
C GLY A 124 -19.22 7.83 23.35
N ASP A 125 -19.35 6.90 24.31
CA ASP A 125 -18.20 6.15 24.84
C ASP A 125 -17.77 5.04 23.87
N ILE A 126 -18.73 4.34 23.26
CA ILE A 126 -18.47 3.36 22.19
C ILE A 126 -17.74 4.04 21.01
N ALA A 127 -18.17 5.24 20.63
CA ALA A 127 -17.58 6.00 19.53
C ALA A 127 -16.12 6.38 19.82
N ARG A 128 -15.83 6.83 21.05
CA ARG A 128 -14.47 7.17 21.50
C ARG A 128 -13.55 5.96 21.42
N ASP A 129 -13.99 4.82 21.95
CA ASP A 129 -13.18 3.60 22.00
C ASP A 129 -12.92 2.99 20.61
N LEU A 130 -13.91 3.06 19.71
CA LEU A 130 -13.79 2.55 18.35
C LEU A 130 -13.13 3.55 17.39
N GLY A 131 -12.82 4.77 17.85
CA GLY A 131 -12.20 5.81 17.03
C GLY A 131 -13.10 6.34 15.92
N VAL A 132 -14.42 6.36 16.12
CA VAL A 132 -15.43 6.81 15.15
C VAL A 132 -16.31 7.94 15.71
N ASN A 133 -17.13 8.56 14.86
CA ASN A 133 -18.07 9.60 15.29
C ASN A 133 -19.31 8.99 15.98
N GLU A 134 -19.82 9.61 17.04
CA GLU A 134 -21.04 9.19 17.77
C GLU A 134 -22.26 9.04 16.85
N ARG A 135 -22.46 9.95 15.89
CA ARG A 135 -23.55 9.84 14.89
C ARG A 135 -23.40 8.63 13.98
N THR A 136 -22.18 8.11 13.81
CA THR A 136 -21.93 6.89 13.03
C THR A 136 -22.32 5.66 13.84
N VAL A 137 -22.02 5.62 15.14
CA VAL A 137 -22.49 4.57 16.06
C VAL A 137 -24.01 4.56 16.15
N GLY A 138 -24.65 5.73 16.30
CA GLY A 138 -26.12 5.85 16.31
C GLY A 138 -26.77 5.27 15.05
N ARG A 139 -26.19 5.50 13.86
CA ARG A 139 -26.68 4.89 12.61
C ARG A 139 -26.51 3.37 12.58
N TRP A 140 -25.44 2.84 13.17
CA TRP A 140 -25.15 1.41 13.18
C TRP A 140 -26.09 0.60 14.08
N VAL A 141 -26.45 1.17 15.23
CA VAL A 141 -27.29 0.50 16.25
C VAL A 141 -28.79 0.66 15.98
N ASN A 142 -29.20 1.72 15.28
CA ASN A 142 -30.62 2.01 14.99
C ASN A 142 -31.14 1.40 13.67
N GLN A 143 -30.26 0.92 12.78
CA GLN A 143 -30.64 0.38 11.46
C GLN A 143 -31.42 -0.96 11.49
N GLU A 144 -31.72 -1.53 12.66
CA GLU A 144 -32.46 -2.78 12.81
C GLU A 144 -33.91 -2.58 13.32
N ALA A 145 -34.35 -1.35 13.56
CA ALA A 145 -35.74 -1.08 13.96
C ALA A 145 -36.74 -1.03 12.79
N ALA A 146 -36.30 -1.34 11.56
CA ALA A 146 -37.10 -1.20 10.33
C ALA A 146 -37.08 -2.45 9.42
N ALA A 147 -36.78 -3.63 9.97
CA ALA A 147 -36.94 -4.91 9.30
C ALA A 147 -37.81 -5.85 10.15
#